data_AF-A0A917UR63-F1
#
_entry.id   AF-A0A917UR63-F1
#
_cell.length_a   1.000
_cell.length_b   1.000
_cell.length_c   1.000
_cell.angle_alpha   90.00
_cell.angle_beta   90.00
_cell.angle_gamma   90.00
#
_symmetry.space_group_name_H-M   'P 1'
#
loop_
_entity.id
_entity.type
_entity.pdbx_description
1 polymer ?
#
loop_
_entity_poly.entity_id
_entity_poly.type
_entity_poly.pdbx_seq_one_letter_code
_entity_poly.pdbx_strand_id
1 'polypeptide(L)'
;MTRSSLTTLRLSALVALALTAGIQSADGRAAAPTLRLPTNVPVPSASNVRTKSLPLSQAFSRTPSTPNCLANAFEMPGQAWHTDLTGGGISLGAQTPGAGTPDARAPTFEALYGFPASWLDGRAADNELMVVDHFAASPLKIRVEGEEQTLMLNHGALVEAHLRSILESAGFTLLSRHPLRYGRGRRTLTLTRLDLGTQVYHTKGLNPGPVPSAALALALKERFASDGKSLTPRDLVVNMSFAMIPCQAMNIYQDTRQTWAAATPPRRYNLNTFLQDVARESNLSVTEVQHELTTVSDTEPLRREVATLSAGRRARGASFVAVASSGNFGLGYATAPGAFGDVISAGLYGWDRRPATDADGQVWPDAADVNVAGEWFTLSPAQLQRYCRDGGTCVTDDVLTAPERYGTFSYRGTSFAAPTLSLFLALQQGPANPCFTNSGTGYRPVGKATASHSQPAFDFKQAWTTCEGKPM
;
A
#
# COMPACT_ATOMS: atom_id res chain seq x y z
N MET A 1 -13.48 54.52 -52.90
CA MET A 1 -14.79 54.74 -53.55
C MET A 1 -15.77 53.68 -53.05
N THR A 2 -16.77 54.14 -52.30
CA THR A 2 -18.18 53.65 -52.22
C THR A 2 -18.51 52.15 -52.12
N ARG A 3 -19.06 51.77 -50.95
CA ARG A 3 -20.36 51.10 -50.66
C ARG A 3 -20.18 50.14 -49.46
N SER A 4 -20.67 50.45 -48.26
CA SER A 4 -22.07 50.46 -47.77
C SER A 4 -22.64 49.05 -47.54
N SER A 5 -22.79 48.67 -46.26
CA SER A 5 -24.09 48.44 -45.59
C SER A 5 -24.12 47.27 -44.60
N LEU A 6 -24.52 47.65 -43.38
CA LEU A 6 -25.09 46.91 -42.26
C LEU A 6 -25.93 45.67 -42.60
N THR A 7 -25.84 44.66 -41.73
CA THR A 7 -27.06 44.08 -41.10
C THR A 7 -26.76 43.53 -39.71
N THR A 8 -27.31 44.22 -38.71
CA THR A 8 -27.54 43.77 -37.34
C THR A 8 -28.62 42.69 -37.30
N LEU A 9 -28.41 41.63 -36.52
CA LEU A 9 -29.51 40.96 -35.81
C LEU A 9 -28.99 40.46 -34.45
N ARG A 10 -29.37 41.20 -33.41
CA ARG A 10 -29.45 40.70 -32.03
C ARG A 10 -30.72 39.88 -31.93
N LEU A 11 -30.65 38.70 -31.33
CA LEU A 11 -31.75 38.18 -30.52
C LEU A 11 -31.20 37.65 -29.21
N SER A 12 -31.67 38.24 -28.13
CA SER A 12 -31.39 37.87 -26.75
C SER A 12 -32.46 36.89 -26.24
N ALA A 13 -32.08 36.15 -25.20
CA ALA A 13 -32.91 35.46 -24.20
C ALA A 13 -33.54 34.11 -24.60
N LEU A 14 -33.17 33.04 -23.89
CA LEU A 14 -33.89 32.60 -22.69
C LEU A 14 -33.10 31.55 -21.89
N VAL A 15 -33.01 31.79 -20.59
CA VAL A 15 -32.65 30.84 -19.53
C VAL A 15 -33.94 30.13 -19.10
N ALA A 16 -33.81 28.86 -18.68
CA ALA A 16 -34.64 28.11 -17.72
C ALA A 16 -35.45 26.90 -18.26
N LEU A 17 -35.09 25.74 -17.69
CA LEU A 17 -35.87 24.53 -17.37
C LEU A 17 -36.48 23.71 -18.53
N ALA A 18 -36.48 22.37 -18.55
CA ALA A 18 -36.08 21.33 -17.61
C ALA A 18 -36.15 19.94 -18.31
N LEU A 19 -35.34 18.98 -17.85
CA LEU A 19 -35.62 17.55 -17.54
C LEU A 19 -36.65 16.80 -18.43
N THR A 20 -36.44 15.58 -18.95
CA THR A 20 -36.07 14.32 -18.27
C THR A 20 -35.88 13.22 -19.32
N ALA A 21 -34.84 12.40 -19.19
CA ALA A 21 -34.91 10.98 -19.55
C ALA A 21 -34.06 10.21 -18.54
N GLY A 22 -34.48 10.29 -17.28
CA GLY A 22 -34.01 9.39 -16.24
C GLY A 22 -34.68 8.04 -16.42
N ILE A 23 -33.89 6.99 -16.60
CA ILE A 23 -34.35 5.63 -16.34
C ILE A 23 -34.46 5.54 -14.81
N GLN A 24 -35.63 5.87 -14.28
CA GLN A 24 -35.97 5.62 -12.89
C GLN A 24 -36.21 4.11 -12.73
N SER A 25 -35.40 3.46 -11.90
CA SER A 25 -35.88 2.23 -11.23
C SER A 25 -36.86 2.64 -10.14
N ALA A 26 -37.77 1.74 -9.80
CA ALA A 26 -38.88 1.98 -8.87
C ALA A 26 -38.47 2.41 -7.44
N ASP A 27 -37.18 2.43 -7.10
CA ASP A 27 -36.67 2.69 -5.76
C ASP A 27 -35.93 4.04 -5.60
N GLY A 28 -35.95 4.93 -6.60
CA GLY A 28 -35.48 6.32 -6.44
C GLY A 28 -33.99 6.52 -6.14
N ARG A 29 -33.15 5.48 -6.22
CA ARG A 29 -31.69 5.59 -6.20
C ARG A 29 -31.16 5.72 -7.63
N ALA A 30 -30.37 6.75 -7.90
CA ALA A 30 -29.59 6.81 -9.14
C ALA A 30 -28.77 5.52 -9.24
N ALA A 31 -28.92 4.78 -10.34
CA ALA A 31 -28.11 3.59 -10.59
C ALA A 31 -26.65 4.03 -10.61
N ALA A 32 -25.80 3.41 -9.79
CA ALA A 32 -24.37 3.67 -9.83
C ALA A 32 -23.85 3.40 -11.25
N PRO A 33 -22.99 4.26 -11.82
CA PRO A 33 -22.41 4.02 -13.13
C PRO A 33 -21.76 2.64 -13.15
N THR A 34 -22.15 1.82 -14.12
CA THR A 34 -21.67 0.44 -14.22
C THR A 34 -20.39 0.42 -15.03
N LEU A 35 -19.26 0.16 -14.37
CA LEU A 35 -18.00 -0.21 -15.00
C LEU A 35 -18.23 -1.50 -15.83
N ARG A 36 -17.72 -1.59 -17.05
CA ARG A 36 -17.73 -2.80 -17.87
C ARG A 36 -16.29 -3.17 -18.18
N LEU A 37 -15.94 -4.41 -17.86
CA LEU A 37 -14.61 -4.96 -18.08
C LEU A 37 -14.72 -6.27 -18.87
N PRO A 38 -13.75 -6.58 -19.75
CA PRO A 38 -13.82 -7.72 -20.65
C PRO A 38 -13.62 -9.05 -19.90
N THR A 39 -14.28 -10.12 -20.36
CA THR A 39 -14.23 -11.46 -19.73
C THR A 39 -14.56 -12.61 -20.70
N ASN A 40 -13.53 -13.40 -21.03
CA ASN A 40 -13.39 -14.85 -20.71
C ASN A 40 -12.10 -15.42 -21.32
N VAL A 41 -11.44 -16.32 -20.58
CA VAL A 41 -10.32 -17.16 -21.02
C VAL A 41 -10.84 -18.51 -21.52
N PRO A 42 -10.64 -18.84 -22.81
CA PRO A 42 -10.32 -20.19 -23.21
C PRO A 42 -8.83 -20.25 -23.59
N VAL A 43 -8.13 -21.25 -23.06
CA VAL A 43 -6.78 -21.65 -23.50
C VAL A 43 -6.76 -21.75 -25.04
N PRO A 44 -5.78 -21.16 -25.76
CA PRO A 44 -5.79 -21.22 -27.21
C PRO A 44 -5.37 -22.61 -27.71
N SER A 45 -6.24 -23.21 -28.51
CA SER A 45 -5.83 -24.09 -29.60
C SER A 45 -5.05 -23.23 -30.61
N ALA A 46 -3.80 -23.63 -30.88
CA ALA A 46 -2.90 -22.96 -31.79
C ALA A 46 -3.44 -22.98 -33.23
N SER A 47 -3.89 -21.83 -33.73
CA SER A 47 -3.66 -21.38 -35.12
C SER A 47 -4.44 -20.09 -35.40
N ASN A 48 -3.71 -19.05 -35.80
CA ASN A 48 -4.19 -17.85 -36.52
C ASN A 48 -5.05 -16.84 -35.72
N VAL A 49 -4.41 -15.98 -34.91
CA VAL A 49 -5.07 -14.82 -34.28
C VAL A 49 -4.65 -13.51 -34.97
N ARG A 50 -5.47 -13.06 -35.92
CA ARG A 50 -5.72 -11.63 -36.13
C ARG A 50 -6.48 -11.10 -34.90
N THR A 51 -6.04 -9.97 -34.37
CA THR A 51 -6.68 -9.11 -33.35
C THR A 51 -8.19 -9.36 -33.17
N LYS A 52 -8.56 -10.28 -32.27
CA LYS A 52 -9.92 -10.35 -31.71
C LYS A 52 -9.82 -9.89 -30.27
N SER A 53 -10.41 -8.73 -30.03
CA SER A 53 -10.78 -8.23 -28.70
C SER A 53 -11.40 -9.36 -27.87
N LEU A 54 -10.99 -9.40 -26.60
CA LEU A 54 -11.48 -10.32 -25.57
C LEU A 54 -13.04 -10.37 -25.59
N PRO A 55 -13.69 -11.55 -25.49
CA PRO A 55 -15.16 -11.65 -25.48
C PRO A 55 -15.80 -10.97 -24.26
N LEU A 56 -17.05 -10.51 -24.42
CA LEU A 56 -17.76 -9.49 -23.62
C LEU A 56 -18.87 -10.03 -22.67
N SER A 57 -18.63 -11.00 -21.76
CA SER A 57 -19.77 -11.68 -21.08
C SER A 57 -19.92 -11.60 -19.55
N GLN A 58 -19.07 -10.88 -18.80
CA GLN A 58 -19.25 -10.64 -17.36
C GLN A 58 -18.68 -9.27 -16.94
N ALA A 59 -19.57 -8.35 -16.56
CA ALA A 59 -19.23 -7.01 -16.12
C ALA A 59 -18.78 -6.99 -14.64
N PHE A 60 -17.77 -6.17 -14.30
CA PHE A 60 -17.56 -5.74 -12.92
C PHE A 60 -18.52 -4.59 -12.64
N SER A 61 -19.64 -4.85 -11.97
CA SER A 61 -20.41 -3.75 -11.40
C SER A 61 -19.94 -3.53 -9.98
N ARG A 62 -19.46 -2.32 -9.68
CA ARG A 62 -19.37 -1.92 -8.30
C ARG A 62 -20.78 -1.80 -7.73
N THR A 63 -21.01 -2.47 -6.61
CA THR A 63 -22.20 -2.34 -5.79
C THR A 63 -21.75 -1.93 -4.39
N PRO A 64 -22.66 -1.45 -3.53
CA PRO A 64 -22.34 -1.21 -2.12
C PRO A 64 -21.85 -2.46 -1.37
N SER A 65 -22.05 -3.66 -1.92
CA SER A 65 -21.62 -4.95 -1.37
C SER A 65 -20.42 -5.56 -2.08
N THR A 66 -19.81 -4.87 -3.06
CA THR A 66 -18.61 -5.36 -3.74
C THR A 66 -17.50 -5.61 -2.71
N PRO A 67 -16.99 -6.85 -2.59
CA PRO A 67 -15.92 -7.15 -1.67
C PRO A 67 -14.62 -6.50 -2.15
N ASN A 68 -13.89 -5.91 -1.21
CA ASN A 68 -12.53 -5.42 -1.44
C ASN A 68 -11.53 -6.48 -1.00
N CYS A 69 -10.41 -6.51 -1.67
CA CYS A 69 -9.30 -7.39 -1.38
C CYS A 69 -8.05 -6.57 -1.13
N LEU A 70 -7.17 -7.15 -0.32
CA LEU A 70 -5.83 -6.66 -0.10
C LEU A 70 -5.05 -6.73 -1.43
N ALA A 71 -4.40 -5.63 -1.80
CA ALA A 71 -3.53 -5.53 -2.94
C ALA A 71 -2.19 -4.96 -2.48
N ASN A 72 -1.18 -5.84 -2.46
CA ASN A 72 0.20 -5.43 -2.29
C ASN A 72 0.85 -5.13 -3.66
N ALA A 73 2.08 -4.62 -3.62
CA ALA A 73 2.82 -4.26 -4.82
C ALA A 73 3.15 -5.47 -5.73
N PHE A 74 3.17 -6.70 -5.21
CA PHE A 74 3.51 -7.90 -5.99
C PHE A 74 2.31 -8.40 -6.81
N GLU A 75 1.10 -8.23 -6.28
CA GLU A 75 -0.17 -8.67 -6.88
C GLU A 75 -0.73 -7.66 -7.88
N MET A 76 -0.82 -6.39 -7.50
CA MET A 76 -1.30 -5.31 -8.38
C MET A 76 -0.33 -4.11 -8.31
N PRO A 77 0.76 -4.15 -9.09
CA PRO A 77 1.72 -3.06 -9.14
C PRO A 77 1.04 -1.81 -9.71
N GLY A 78 1.15 -0.68 -8.98
CA GLY A 78 0.60 0.61 -9.38
C GLY A 78 1.33 1.30 -10.56
N GLN A 79 1.16 2.62 -10.72
CA GLN A 79 1.75 3.41 -11.82
C GLN A 79 3.28 3.56 -11.71
N ALA A 80 3.86 3.34 -10.53
CA ALA A 80 5.29 3.50 -10.24
C ALA A 80 6.27 2.63 -11.05
N TRP A 81 5.77 1.80 -11.97
CA TRP A 81 6.48 0.64 -12.50
C TRP A 81 6.59 0.63 -14.03
N HIS A 82 6.68 1.83 -14.62
CA HIS A 82 7.09 2.06 -16.01
C HIS A 82 8.56 1.66 -16.30
N THR A 83 9.35 1.35 -15.28
CA THR A 83 10.76 0.95 -15.45
C THR A 83 10.87 -0.53 -15.75
N ASP A 84 11.48 -0.87 -16.89
CA ASP A 84 11.48 -2.20 -17.49
C ASP A 84 12.13 -3.35 -16.70
N LEU A 85 12.53 -3.13 -15.44
CA LEU A 85 13.37 -4.00 -14.64
C LEU A 85 12.77 -4.40 -13.29
N THR A 86 11.68 -3.74 -12.84
CA THR A 86 11.14 -3.97 -11.50
C THR A 86 9.75 -4.59 -11.51
N GLY A 87 9.62 -5.77 -10.92
CA GLY A 87 8.32 -6.32 -10.53
C GLY A 87 7.96 -5.78 -9.14
N GLY A 88 6.79 -5.15 -8.98
CA GLY A 88 6.23 -4.83 -7.66
C GLY A 88 7.15 -4.08 -6.69
N GLY A 89 8.06 -3.28 -7.22
CA GLY A 89 9.03 -2.55 -6.41
C GLY A 89 10.24 -3.26 -5.93
N ILE A 90 10.60 -4.35 -6.57
CA ILE A 90 11.83 -5.08 -6.34
C ILE A 90 12.73 -4.98 -7.57
N SER A 91 14.03 -4.86 -7.33
CA SER A 91 15.09 -5.03 -8.34
C SER A 91 16.15 -6.01 -7.85
N LEU A 92 16.74 -6.77 -8.77
CA LEU A 92 18.00 -7.51 -8.57
C LEU A 92 19.00 -7.03 -9.62
N GLY A 93 20.07 -6.39 -9.18
CA GLY A 93 21.21 -6.01 -10.03
C GLY A 93 21.58 -4.54 -9.92
N ALA A 94 22.88 -4.26 -10.04
CA ALA A 94 23.35 -2.90 -10.31
C ALA A 94 23.13 -2.64 -11.81
N GLN A 95 22.69 -1.43 -12.15
CA GLN A 95 22.61 -0.83 -13.50
C GLN A 95 21.31 -1.01 -14.28
N THR A 96 20.53 0.07 -14.32
CA THR A 96 20.05 0.57 -15.62
C THR A 96 21.21 1.29 -16.30
N PRO A 97 21.59 0.93 -17.54
CA PRO A 97 22.31 1.84 -18.42
C PRO A 97 21.37 3.02 -18.76
N GLY A 98 21.74 4.24 -18.36
CA GLY A 98 21.10 5.48 -18.84
C GLY A 98 20.03 6.13 -17.95
N ALA A 99 19.56 5.45 -16.89
CA ALA A 99 18.76 6.07 -15.84
C ALA A 99 19.38 5.65 -14.51
N GLY A 100 20.08 6.57 -13.83
CA GLY A 100 20.79 6.29 -12.59
C GLY A 100 19.90 5.53 -11.62
N THR A 101 20.13 4.22 -11.47
CA THR A 101 19.55 3.44 -10.38
C THR A 101 19.98 4.12 -9.08
N PRO A 102 19.05 4.56 -8.20
CA PRO A 102 19.40 5.34 -7.02
C PRO A 102 20.25 4.53 -6.06
N ASP A 103 21.11 5.22 -5.28
CA ASP A 103 21.83 4.67 -4.14
C ASP A 103 20.86 3.92 -3.22
N ALA A 104 20.74 2.60 -3.39
CA ALA A 104 19.93 1.81 -2.48
C ALA A 104 20.60 1.82 -1.10
N ARG A 105 19.85 2.16 -0.04
CA ARG A 105 20.42 2.31 1.31
C ARG A 105 19.79 1.35 2.29
N ALA A 106 20.57 0.90 3.26
CA ALA A 106 20.01 0.15 4.38
C ALA A 106 19.00 1.03 5.14
N PRO A 107 17.81 0.51 5.48
CA PRO A 107 16.86 1.26 6.30
C PRO A 107 17.39 1.29 7.74
N THR A 108 18.05 2.40 8.08
CA THR A 108 18.61 2.64 9.41
C THR A 108 17.87 3.75 10.13
N PHE A 109 17.79 3.66 11.45
CA PHE A 109 17.09 4.61 12.31
C PHE A 109 17.58 6.05 12.10
N GLU A 110 18.90 6.25 12.10
CA GLU A 110 19.48 7.58 11.94
C GLU A 110 19.23 8.15 10.55
N ALA A 111 19.39 7.35 9.49
CA ALA A 111 19.15 7.82 8.13
C ALA A 111 17.67 8.18 7.88
N LEU A 112 16.73 7.43 8.45
CA LEU A 112 15.30 7.63 8.25
C LEU A 112 14.73 8.77 9.09
N TYR A 113 15.16 8.88 10.36
CA TYR A 113 14.54 9.80 11.31
C TYR A 113 15.41 11.02 11.62
N GLY A 114 16.70 11.01 11.27
CA GLY A 114 17.62 12.12 11.54
C GLY A 114 17.99 12.29 13.02
N PHE A 115 17.74 11.26 13.84
CA PHE A 115 18.10 11.21 15.26
C PHE A 115 19.22 10.20 15.49
N PRO A 116 20.18 10.49 16.37
CA PRO A 116 21.11 9.47 16.83
C PRO A 116 20.36 8.40 17.61
N ALA A 117 20.87 7.17 17.61
CA ALA A 117 20.27 6.08 18.36
C ALA A 117 20.09 6.45 19.84
N SER A 118 21.02 7.18 20.47
CA SER A 118 20.96 7.63 21.88
C SER A 118 19.70 8.43 22.23
N TRP A 119 19.00 8.99 21.24
CA TRP A 119 17.72 9.67 21.46
C TRP A 119 16.63 8.76 22.05
N LEU A 120 16.77 7.44 21.91
CA LEU A 120 15.85 6.48 22.53
C LEU A 120 16.18 6.17 24.01
N ASP A 121 17.28 6.68 24.55
CA ASP A 121 17.68 6.40 25.93
C ASP A 121 16.75 7.10 26.95
N GLY A 122 16.54 6.51 28.12
CA GLY A 122 15.95 7.21 29.28
C GLY A 122 14.42 7.14 29.47
N ARG A 123 13.63 6.55 28.57
CA ARG A 123 12.18 6.31 28.82
C ARG A 123 11.86 4.81 28.75
N ALA A 124 11.18 4.26 29.76
CA ALA A 124 10.65 2.91 29.69
C ALA A 124 9.36 2.92 28.85
N ALA A 125 9.22 1.97 27.94
CA ALA A 125 8.01 1.77 27.14
C ALA A 125 7.91 0.28 26.78
N ASP A 126 6.69 -0.25 26.77
CA ASP A 126 6.39 -1.62 26.37
C ASP A 126 5.26 -1.59 25.35
N ASN A 127 5.63 -1.47 24.09
CA ASN A 127 4.71 -1.20 22.99
C ASN A 127 4.60 -2.42 22.07
N GLU A 128 3.47 -2.53 21.37
CA GLU A 128 3.25 -3.54 20.33
C GLU A 128 3.13 -2.87 18.97
N LEU A 129 3.85 -3.39 17.99
CA LEU A 129 3.68 -3.08 16.58
C LEU A 129 3.19 -4.35 15.88
N MET A 130 1.97 -4.30 15.37
CA MET A 130 1.36 -5.39 14.62
C MET A 130 1.46 -5.11 13.12
N VAL A 131 2.05 -6.04 12.37
CA VAL A 131 2.07 -6.00 10.90
C VAL A 131 0.90 -6.81 10.37
N VAL A 132 0.00 -6.15 9.65
CA VAL A 132 -1.11 -6.76 8.93
C VAL A 132 -0.76 -6.70 7.45
N ASP A 133 -0.51 -7.87 6.86
CA ASP A 133 -0.08 -7.99 5.46
C ASP A 133 -0.38 -9.39 4.92
N HIS A 134 -0.13 -9.61 3.63
CA HIS A 134 -0.09 -10.94 3.04
C HIS A 134 1.29 -11.57 3.29
N PHE A 135 1.32 -12.59 4.15
CA PHE A 135 2.51 -13.39 4.45
C PHE A 135 2.61 -14.67 3.61
N ALA A 136 1.92 -14.74 2.47
CA ALA A 136 2.17 -15.79 1.49
C ALA A 136 3.16 -15.30 0.42
N ALA A 137 3.93 -16.24 -0.13
CA ALA A 137 4.84 -15.93 -1.23
C ALA A 137 4.06 -15.76 -2.55
N SER A 138 4.35 -14.68 -3.27
CA SER A 138 3.80 -14.38 -4.58
C SER A 138 4.88 -14.45 -5.65
N PRO A 139 4.59 -15.02 -6.84
CA PRO A 139 5.53 -15.07 -7.94
C PRO A 139 5.73 -13.68 -8.53
N LEU A 140 6.99 -13.23 -8.53
CA LEU A 140 7.40 -11.95 -9.07
C LEU A 140 8.34 -12.15 -10.25
N LYS A 141 7.91 -11.71 -11.43
CA LYS A 141 8.77 -11.65 -12.61
C LYS A 141 9.61 -10.39 -12.57
N ILE A 142 10.93 -10.56 -12.61
CA ILE A 142 11.92 -9.48 -12.64
C ILE A 142 12.90 -9.75 -13.78
N ARG A 143 13.57 -8.71 -14.28
CA ARG A 143 14.62 -8.87 -15.30
C ARG A 143 15.97 -8.67 -14.65
N VAL A 144 16.84 -9.65 -14.76
CA VAL A 144 18.21 -9.65 -14.23
C VAL A 144 19.15 -9.86 -15.41
N GLU A 145 20.04 -8.90 -15.68
CA GLU A 145 21.01 -8.98 -16.79
C GLU A 145 20.38 -9.27 -18.18
N GLY A 146 19.14 -8.80 -18.39
CA GLY A 146 18.40 -9.01 -19.63
C GLY A 146 17.49 -10.24 -19.63
N GLU A 147 17.67 -11.17 -18.69
CA GLU A 147 16.89 -12.40 -18.56
C GLU A 147 15.72 -12.24 -17.59
N GLU A 148 14.54 -12.77 -17.94
CA GLU A 148 13.38 -12.79 -17.04
C GLU A 148 13.53 -13.93 -16.03
N GLN A 149 13.53 -13.61 -14.74
CA GLN A 149 13.52 -14.56 -13.63
C GLN A 149 12.21 -14.43 -12.85
N THR A 150 11.72 -15.55 -12.32
CA THR A 150 10.61 -15.56 -11.36
C THR A 150 11.16 -15.79 -9.96
N LEU A 151 10.89 -14.86 -9.06
CA LEU A 151 11.19 -14.98 -7.63
C LEU A 151 9.91 -15.23 -6.85
N MET A 152 9.94 -16.14 -5.89
CA MET A 152 8.84 -16.28 -4.93
C MET A 152 9.13 -15.36 -3.75
N LEU A 153 8.42 -14.23 -3.66
CA LEU A 153 8.65 -13.22 -2.63
C LEU A 153 7.45 -13.06 -1.72
N ASN A 154 7.71 -12.94 -0.43
CA ASN A 154 6.74 -12.72 0.62
C ASN A 154 6.75 -11.24 1.04
N HIS A 155 5.66 -10.53 0.73
CA HIS A 155 5.56 -9.09 0.96
C HIS A 155 5.57 -8.74 2.45
N GLY A 156 4.72 -9.40 3.26
CA GLY A 156 4.68 -9.19 4.70
C GLY A 156 6.00 -9.50 5.39
N ALA A 157 6.72 -10.53 4.95
CA ALA A 157 8.04 -10.87 5.47
C ALA A 157 9.09 -9.79 5.14
N LEU A 158 9.00 -9.16 3.96
CA LEU A 158 9.89 -8.06 3.59
C LEU A 158 9.60 -6.78 4.41
N VAL A 159 8.32 -6.50 4.67
CA VAL A 159 7.89 -5.43 5.58
C VAL A 159 8.43 -5.68 7.00
N GLU A 160 8.31 -6.91 7.51
CA GLU A 160 8.88 -7.29 8.82
C GLU A 160 10.40 -7.14 8.83
N ALA A 161 11.10 -7.65 7.81
CA ALA A 161 12.55 -7.54 7.67
C ALA A 161 13.02 -6.08 7.64
N HIS A 162 12.28 -5.20 6.97
CA HIS A 162 12.53 -3.77 6.94
C HIS A 162 12.44 -3.15 8.36
N LEU A 163 11.38 -3.44 9.11
CA LEU A 163 11.21 -2.99 10.50
C LEU A 163 12.34 -3.46 11.42
N ARG A 164 12.75 -4.72 11.27
CA ARG A 164 13.81 -5.33 12.06
C ARG A 164 15.17 -4.67 11.81
N SER A 165 15.48 -4.35 10.55
CA SER A 165 16.70 -3.61 10.21
C SER A 165 16.75 -2.23 10.88
N ILE A 166 15.63 -1.50 10.90
CA ILE A 166 15.56 -0.20 11.56
C ILE A 166 15.78 -0.36 13.08
N LEU A 167 15.10 -1.32 13.72
CA LEU A 167 15.25 -1.60 15.16
C LEU A 167 16.68 -1.96 15.55
N GLU A 168 17.30 -2.89 14.82
CA GLU A 168 18.65 -3.35 15.10
C GLU A 168 19.68 -2.23 14.88
N SER A 169 19.50 -1.40 13.84
CA SER A 169 20.33 -0.21 13.64
C SER A 169 20.15 0.83 14.75
N ALA A 170 18.99 0.85 15.40
CA ALA A 170 18.72 1.61 16.61
C ALA A 170 19.23 0.91 17.88
N GLY A 171 20.07 -0.12 17.80
CA GLY A 171 20.64 -0.80 18.95
C GLY A 171 19.65 -1.64 19.77
N PHE A 172 18.49 -1.99 19.22
CA PHE A 172 17.64 -3.01 19.82
C PHE A 172 18.22 -4.40 19.59
N THR A 173 18.08 -5.26 20.59
CA THR A 173 18.50 -6.67 20.55
C THR A 173 17.28 -7.57 20.58
N LEU A 174 17.34 -8.70 19.87
CA LEU A 174 16.27 -9.69 19.88
C LEU A 174 16.28 -10.46 21.22
N LEU A 175 15.19 -10.37 21.97
CA LEU A 175 14.98 -11.03 23.27
C LEU A 175 14.20 -12.34 23.15
N SER A 176 13.26 -12.42 22.19
CA SER A 176 12.40 -13.59 21.96
C SER A 176 12.02 -13.69 20.49
N ARG A 177 11.82 -14.92 20.00
CA ARG A 177 11.43 -15.23 18.61
C ARG A 177 9.92 -15.38 18.42
N HIS A 178 9.19 -15.79 19.46
CA HIS A 178 7.75 -16.08 19.39
C HIS A 178 7.00 -15.54 20.62
N PRO A 179 6.39 -14.34 20.54
CA PRO A 179 6.49 -13.36 19.45
C PRO A 179 7.91 -12.76 19.35
N LEU A 180 8.19 -12.07 18.24
CA LEU A 180 9.42 -11.30 18.08
C LEU A 180 9.41 -10.16 19.10
N ARG A 181 10.33 -10.20 20.05
CA ARG A 181 10.45 -9.16 21.09
C ARG A 181 11.83 -8.55 21.04
N TYR A 182 11.90 -7.24 20.94
CA TYR A 182 13.13 -6.47 20.89
C TYR A 182 13.30 -5.66 22.17
N GLY A 183 14.54 -5.53 22.63
CA GLY A 183 14.89 -4.80 23.86
C GLY A 183 16.04 -3.84 23.66
N ARG A 184 15.93 -2.66 24.27
CA ARG A 184 17.03 -1.69 24.41
C ARG A 184 16.92 -0.98 25.76
N GLY A 185 17.87 -1.24 26.66
CA GLY A 185 17.81 -0.75 28.04
C GLY A 185 16.51 -1.20 28.71
N ARG A 186 15.66 -0.25 29.11
CA ARG A 186 14.33 -0.51 29.72
C ARG A 186 13.17 -0.51 28.73
N ARG A 187 13.43 -0.29 27.43
CA ARG A 187 12.38 -0.33 26.39
C ARG A 187 12.24 -1.73 25.84
N THR A 188 11.00 -2.16 25.66
CA THR A 188 10.68 -3.33 24.85
C THR A 188 9.67 -2.99 23.76
N LEU A 189 9.86 -3.58 22.59
CA LEU A 189 8.90 -3.55 21.50
C LEU A 189 8.59 -4.99 21.10
N THR A 190 7.31 -5.33 21.06
CA THR A 190 6.86 -6.61 20.51
C THR A 190 6.41 -6.38 19.07
N LEU A 191 7.02 -7.10 18.13
CA LEU A 191 6.60 -7.16 16.74
C LEU A 191 5.73 -8.40 16.55
N THR A 192 4.45 -8.19 16.26
CA THR A 192 3.49 -9.27 15.99
C THR A 192 3.07 -9.22 14.53
N ARG A 193 2.67 -10.37 14.01
CA ARG A 193 2.11 -10.49 12.66
C ARG A 193 0.67 -10.97 12.75
N LEU A 194 -0.17 -10.44 11.89
CA LEU A 194 -1.45 -11.04 11.58
C LEU A 194 -1.31 -11.72 10.22
N ASP A 195 -0.94 -13.01 10.25
CA ASP A 195 -0.78 -13.84 9.06
C ASP A 195 -2.14 -14.41 8.64
N LEU A 196 -2.54 -14.12 7.40
CA LEU A 196 -3.80 -14.54 6.79
C LEU A 196 -3.62 -15.77 5.88
N GLY A 197 -2.36 -16.17 5.64
CA GLY A 197 -1.93 -16.88 4.44
C GLY A 197 -1.78 -18.40 4.57
N THR A 198 -1.80 -19.00 5.76
CA THR A 198 -1.41 -20.42 5.89
C THR A 198 -2.57 -21.42 6.09
N GLN A 199 -3.73 -21.00 6.59
CA GLN A 199 -4.81 -21.96 6.91
C GLN A 199 -5.98 -22.03 5.92
N VAL A 200 -6.15 -21.06 5.02
CA VAL A 200 -7.38 -20.99 4.19
C VAL A 200 -7.17 -21.34 2.71
N TYR A 201 -5.94 -21.25 2.16
CA TYR A 201 -5.75 -21.26 0.69
C TYR A 201 -4.72 -22.26 0.13
N HIS A 202 -4.07 -23.10 0.94
CA HIS A 202 -3.15 -24.12 0.44
C HIS A 202 -3.87 -25.42 0.04
N THR A 203 -4.82 -25.35 -0.89
CA THR A 203 -5.20 -26.50 -1.70
C THR A 203 -4.28 -26.59 -2.92
N LYS A 204 -3.29 -27.48 -2.84
CA LYS A 204 -2.52 -28.11 -3.93
C LYS A 204 -2.53 -27.36 -5.28
N GLY A 205 -1.57 -26.46 -5.49
CA GLY A 205 -1.17 -26.00 -6.84
C GLY A 205 -1.99 -24.86 -7.46
N LEU A 206 -2.89 -24.22 -6.71
CA LEU A 206 -3.53 -22.97 -7.12
C LEU A 206 -2.83 -21.78 -6.47
N ASN A 207 -2.58 -20.72 -7.24
CA ASN A 207 -2.11 -19.44 -6.69
C ASN A 207 -3.07 -19.00 -5.57
N PRO A 208 -2.58 -18.55 -4.39
CA PRO A 208 -3.46 -18.01 -3.36
C PRO A 208 -4.26 -16.86 -3.98
N GLY A 209 -5.57 -16.98 -4.00
CA GLY A 209 -6.45 -15.96 -4.54
C GLY A 209 -6.39 -14.66 -3.73
N PRO A 210 -6.98 -13.57 -4.23
CA PRO A 210 -7.12 -12.32 -3.48
C PRO A 210 -7.65 -12.52 -2.06
N VAL A 211 -7.00 -11.91 -1.06
CA VAL A 211 -7.44 -11.98 0.35
C VAL A 211 -8.54 -10.95 0.59
N PRO A 212 -9.80 -11.36 0.91
CA PRO A 212 -10.89 -10.42 1.13
C PRO A 212 -10.72 -9.63 2.43
N SER A 213 -11.10 -8.37 2.42
CA SER A 213 -11.07 -7.47 3.59
C SER A 213 -11.96 -7.93 4.76
N ALA A 214 -13.01 -8.69 4.47
CA ALA A 214 -13.84 -9.32 5.49
C ALA A 214 -13.06 -10.39 6.29
N ALA A 215 -12.16 -11.14 5.64
CA ALA A 215 -11.32 -12.12 6.32
C ALA A 215 -10.30 -11.43 7.23
N LEU A 216 -9.72 -10.31 6.77
CA LEU A 216 -8.88 -9.42 7.58
C LEU A 216 -9.60 -8.91 8.83
N ALA A 217 -10.81 -8.39 8.64
CA ALA A 217 -11.64 -7.90 9.74
C ALA A 217 -11.94 -9.00 10.77
N LEU A 218 -12.26 -10.21 10.30
CA LEU A 218 -12.50 -11.36 11.18
C LEU A 218 -11.22 -11.76 11.94
N ALA A 219 -10.08 -11.87 11.25
CA ALA A 219 -8.81 -12.24 11.88
C ALA A 219 -8.38 -11.22 12.94
N LEU A 220 -8.54 -9.92 12.67
CA LEU A 220 -8.34 -8.86 13.66
C LEU A 220 -9.27 -9.06 14.87
N LYS A 221 -10.57 -9.20 14.62
CA LYS A 221 -11.56 -9.42 15.67
C LYS A 221 -11.22 -10.63 16.55
N GLU A 222 -10.88 -11.76 15.94
CA GLU A 222 -10.53 -13.00 16.63
C GLU A 222 -9.26 -12.87 17.45
N ARG A 223 -8.22 -12.22 16.90
CA ARG A 223 -6.99 -11.90 17.62
C ARG A 223 -7.32 -11.16 18.91
N PHE A 224 -8.09 -10.07 18.83
CA PHE A 224 -8.41 -9.26 20.01
C PHE A 224 -9.47 -9.89 20.95
N ALA A 225 -10.34 -10.75 20.43
CA ALA A 225 -11.29 -11.52 21.25
C ALA A 225 -10.57 -12.61 22.07
N SER A 226 -9.60 -13.32 21.46
CA SER A 226 -8.76 -14.31 22.13
C SER A 226 -7.88 -13.69 23.22
N ASP A 227 -7.42 -12.46 23.00
CA ASP A 227 -6.70 -11.65 23.99
C ASP A 227 -7.65 -11.09 25.09
N GLY A 228 -8.95 -11.40 25.06
CA GLY A 228 -10.00 -10.88 25.95
C GLY A 228 -9.84 -11.14 27.46
N LYS A 229 -8.79 -11.86 27.88
CA LYS A 229 -8.38 -12.00 29.29
C LYS A 229 -7.02 -11.35 29.62
N SER A 230 -6.29 -10.86 28.61
CA SER A 230 -4.92 -10.33 28.72
C SER A 230 -4.61 -9.28 27.63
N LEU A 231 -5.52 -8.36 27.35
CA LEU A 231 -5.10 -7.08 26.76
C LEU A 231 -4.34 -6.32 27.85
N THR A 232 -3.09 -6.73 28.09
CA THR A 232 -2.13 -5.90 28.81
C THR A 232 -2.21 -4.50 28.21
N PRO A 233 -2.26 -3.44 29.03
CA PRO A 233 -2.44 -2.05 28.59
C PRO A 233 -1.15 -1.52 27.94
N ARG A 234 -0.71 -2.20 26.87
CA ARG A 234 0.38 -1.76 26.00
C ARG A 234 -0.21 -0.85 24.94
N ASP A 235 0.54 0.15 24.52
CA ASP A 235 0.15 0.92 23.36
C ASP A 235 0.33 0.06 22.09
N LEU A 236 -0.63 0.15 21.18
CA LEU A 236 -0.65 -0.66 19.95
C LEU A 236 -0.59 0.23 18.72
N VAL A 237 0.35 -0.07 17.83
CA VAL A 237 0.38 0.41 16.45
C VAL A 237 0.07 -0.74 15.51
N VAL A 238 -0.87 -0.54 14.60
CA VAL A 238 -1.21 -1.47 13.53
C VAL A 238 -0.70 -0.88 12.21
N ASN A 239 0.18 -1.62 11.56
CA ASN A 239 0.69 -1.32 10.22
C ASN A 239 -0.10 -2.12 9.17
N MET A 240 -0.62 -1.43 8.16
CA MET A 240 -1.34 -2.00 7.01
C MET A 240 -0.63 -1.57 5.72
N SER A 241 0.39 -2.32 5.31
CA SER A 241 1.29 -1.95 4.21
C SER A 241 0.77 -2.34 2.82
N PHE A 242 -0.55 -2.21 2.62
CA PHE A 242 -1.25 -2.62 1.42
C PHE A 242 -2.31 -1.59 1.02
N ALA A 243 -2.74 -1.65 -0.24
CA ALA A 243 -3.94 -0.98 -0.72
C ALA A 243 -5.13 -1.95 -0.74
N MET A 244 -6.34 -1.41 -0.85
CA MET A 244 -7.57 -2.16 -1.03
C MET A 244 -8.18 -1.80 -2.37
N ILE A 245 -8.54 -2.84 -3.12
CA ILE A 245 -9.20 -2.73 -4.42
C ILE A 245 -10.31 -3.78 -4.51
N PRO A 246 -11.31 -3.60 -5.39
CA PRO A 246 -12.32 -4.62 -5.60
C PRO A 246 -11.71 -5.97 -5.99
N CYS A 247 -12.09 -7.05 -5.30
CA CYS A 247 -11.52 -8.38 -5.54
C CYS A 247 -11.66 -8.84 -7.00
N GLN A 248 -12.80 -8.54 -7.62
CA GLN A 248 -13.04 -8.89 -9.03
C GLN A 248 -12.12 -8.11 -9.97
N ALA A 249 -11.82 -6.84 -9.69
CA ALA A 249 -10.87 -6.07 -10.49
C ALA A 249 -9.44 -6.64 -10.37
N MET A 250 -9.05 -7.07 -9.16
CA MET A 250 -7.76 -7.73 -8.93
C MET A 250 -7.62 -9.02 -9.74
N ASN A 251 -8.65 -9.88 -9.71
CA ASN A 251 -8.68 -11.11 -10.49
C ASN A 251 -8.54 -10.85 -11.99
N ILE A 252 -9.35 -9.92 -12.53
CA ILE A 252 -9.32 -9.58 -13.97
C ILE A 252 -7.92 -9.08 -14.36
N TYR A 253 -7.33 -8.21 -13.55
CA TYR A 253 -5.99 -7.67 -13.80
C TYR A 253 -4.94 -8.79 -13.82
N GLN A 254 -4.96 -9.69 -12.82
CA GLN A 254 -4.01 -10.79 -12.72
C GLN A 254 -4.14 -11.80 -13.87
N ASP A 255 -5.36 -12.21 -14.22
CA ASP A 255 -5.62 -13.14 -15.33
C ASP A 255 -5.18 -12.55 -16.68
N THR A 256 -5.47 -11.27 -16.90
CA THR A 256 -5.08 -10.57 -18.13
C THR A 256 -3.57 -10.44 -18.23
N ARG A 257 -2.90 -10.07 -17.12
CA ARG A 257 -1.45 -9.99 -17.04
C ARG A 257 -0.78 -11.33 -17.34
N GLN A 258 -1.31 -12.44 -16.81
CA GLN A 258 -0.80 -13.79 -17.11
C GLN A 258 -0.97 -14.14 -18.60
N THR A 259 -2.15 -13.83 -19.16
CA THR A 259 -2.44 -14.08 -20.59
C THR A 259 -1.47 -13.30 -21.50
N TRP A 260 -1.20 -12.03 -21.19
CA TRP A 260 -0.26 -11.21 -21.94
C TRP A 260 1.19 -11.69 -21.81
N ALA A 261 1.58 -12.14 -20.62
CA ALA A 261 2.90 -12.70 -20.38
C ALA A 261 3.13 -14.03 -21.13
N ALA A 262 2.08 -14.81 -21.38
CA ALA A 262 2.14 -16.06 -22.14
C ALA A 262 2.08 -15.87 -23.68
N ALA A 263 1.83 -14.65 -24.17
CA ALA A 263 1.80 -14.37 -25.60
C ALA A 263 3.19 -14.55 -26.24
N THR A 264 3.24 -14.75 -27.57
CA THR A 264 4.50 -14.80 -28.34
C THR A 264 4.48 -13.72 -29.43
N PRO A 265 5.34 -12.68 -29.35
CA PRO A 265 6.28 -12.40 -28.25
C PRO A 265 5.56 -12.00 -26.94
N PRO A 266 6.17 -12.24 -25.76
CA PRO A 266 5.60 -11.84 -24.47
C PRO A 266 5.32 -10.35 -24.42
N ARG A 267 4.17 -9.97 -23.85
CA ARG A 267 3.74 -8.57 -23.70
C ARG A 267 3.54 -8.22 -22.23
N ARG A 268 3.62 -6.92 -21.93
CA ARG A 268 3.41 -6.39 -20.59
C ARG A 268 2.04 -5.75 -20.47
N TYR A 269 1.35 -6.07 -19.39
CA TYR A 269 0.07 -5.48 -19.04
C TYR A 269 0.22 -4.69 -17.73
N ASN A 270 0.34 -3.37 -17.84
CA ASN A 270 0.52 -2.48 -16.70
C ASN A 270 -0.83 -1.89 -16.25
N LEU A 271 -0.84 -1.20 -15.11
CA LEU A 271 -2.05 -0.59 -14.59
C LEU A 271 -2.67 0.42 -15.55
N ASN A 272 -1.86 1.24 -16.24
CA ASN A 272 -2.38 2.24 -17.18
C ASN A 272 -3.11 1.58 -18.36
N THR A 273 -2.56 0.48 -18.91
CA THR A 273 -3.24 -0.32 -19.93
C THR A 273 -4.54 -0.92 -19.37
N PHE A 274 -4.51 -1.44 -18.15
CA PHE A 274 -5.71 -1.92 -17.48
C PHE A 274 -6.77 -0.82 -17.38
N LEU A 275 -6.45 0.33 -16.78
CA LEU A 275 -7.37 1.46 -16.64
C LEU A 275 -7.94 1.93 -17.98
N GLN A 276 -7.12 1.99 -19.03
CA GLN A 276 -7.56 2.37 -20.38
C GLN A 276 -8.51 1.34 -20.99
N ASP A 277 -8.22 0.05 -20.83
CA ASP A 277 -9.10 -1.02 -21.28
C ASP A 277 -10.42 -0.99 -20.52
N VAL A 278 -10.37 -0.86 -19.19
CA VAL A 278 -11.56 -0.68 -18.35
C VAL A 278 -12.39 0.50 -18.85
N ALA A 279 -11.77 1.67 -19.01
CA ALA A 279 -12.43 2.92 -19.38
C ALA A 279 -13.15 2.77 -20.73
N ARG A 280 -12.44 2.22 -21.72
CA ARG A 280 -12.98 1.98 -23.06
C ARG A 280 -14.17 1.03 -23.04
N GLU A 281 -14.06 -0.10 -22.35
CA GLU A 281 -15.14 -1.10 -22.30
C GLU A 281 -16.34 -0.60 -21.47
N SER A 282 -16.08 0.18 -20.42
CA SER A 282 -17.07 0.75 -19.49
C SER A 282 -17.83 1.96 -20.04
N ASN A 283 -17.30 2.59 -21.09
CA ASN A 283 -17.69 3.95 -21.47
C ASN A 283 -17.58 4.94 -20.28
N LEU A 284 -16.50 4.82 -19.53
CA LEU A 284 -16.11 5.72 -18.44
C LEU A 284 -14.76 6.35 -18.76
N SER A 285 -14.47 7.52 -18.20
CA SER A 285 -13.12 8.09 -18.23
C SER A 285 -12.17 7.28 -17.35
N VAL A 286 -10.87 7.32 -17.65
CA VAL A 286 -9.83 6.69 -16.82
C VAL A 286 -9.91 7.16 -15.36
N THR A 287 -10.21 8.45 -15.14
CA THR A 287 -10.38 9.02 -13.80
C THR A 287 -11.57 8.41 -13.05
N GLU A 288 -12.70 8.20 -13.72
CA GLU A 288 -13.87 7.54 -13.13
C GLU A 288 -13.57 6.09 -12.79
N VAL A 289 -12.91 5.34 -13.69
CA VAL A 289 -12.44 3.97 -13.40
C VAL A 289 -11.56 3.96 -12.16
N GLN A 290 -10.58 4.86 -12.10
CA GLN A 290 -9.62 4.90 -11.01
C GLN A 290 -10.31 5.19 -9.68
N HIS A 291 -11.28 6.09 -9.67
CA HIS A 291 -12.13 6.37 -8.51
C HIS A 291 -12.97 5.15 -8.08
N GLU A 292 -13.55 4.43 -9.03
CA GLU A 292 -14.31 3.21 -8.77
C GLU A 292 -13.44 2.06 -8.24
N LEU A 293 -12.15 2.04 -8.55
CA LEU A 293 -11.22 1.03 -8.04
C LEU A 293 -10.67 1.35 -6.65
N THR A 294 -10.60 2.61 -6.25
CA THR A 294 -9.90 3.02 -5.01
C THR A 294 -10.81 3.57 -3.91
N THR A 295 -12.06 3.93 -4.24
CA THR A 295 -13.07 4.22 -3.22
C THR A 295 -13.41 2.94 -2.45
N VAL A 296 -13.91 3.03 -1.21
CA VAL A 296 -14.54 1.91 -0.49
C VAL A 296 -15.82 2.35 0.20
N SER A 297 -16.74 1.43 0.45
CA SER A 297 -17.96 1.72 1.22
C SER A 297 -17.63 2.11 2.66
N ASP A 298 -18.44 2.98 3.27
CA ASP A 298 -18.38 3.23 4.73
C ASP A 298 -18.69 1.96 5.55
N THR A 299 -19.41 1.00 4.95
CA THR A 299 -19.70 -0.30 5.55
C THR A 299 -18.60 -1.34 5.34
N GLU A 300 -17.44 -0.95 4.78
CA GLU A 300 -16.29 -1.83 4.59
C GLU A 300 -15.92 -2.56 5.92
N PRO A 301 -15.97 -3.90 5.97
CA PRO A 301 -15.70 -4.67 7.19
C PRO A 301 -14.41 -4.29 7.89
N LEU A 302 -13.30 -4.12 7.16
CA LEU A 302 -12.02 -3.78 7.77
C LEU A 302 -12.06 -2.40 8.45
N ARG A 303 -12.71 -1.42 7.80
CA ARG A 303 -12.88 -0.08 8.37
C ARG A 303 -13.66 -0.11 9.69
N ARG A 304 -14.76 -0.89 9.73
CA ARG A 304 -15.57 -1.06 10.95
C ARG A 304 -14.79 -1.72 12.07
N GLU A 305 -13.98 -2.72 11.78
CA GLU A 305 -13.17 -3.39 12.79
C GLU A 305 -12.08 -2.47 13.35
N VAL A 306 -11.35 -1.76 12.48
CA VAL A 306 -10.32 -0.77 12.92
C VAL A 306 -10.94 0.29 13.85
N ALA A 307 -12.11 0.83 13.49
CA ALA A 307 -12.83 1.79 14.33
C ALA A 307 -13.28 1.18 15.67
N THR A 308 -13.77 -0.06 15.66
CA THR A 308 -14.21 -0.80 16.86
C THR A 308 -13.03 -1.04 17.81
N LEU A 309 -11.88 -1.46 17.29
CA LEU A 309 -10.66 -1.67 18.06
C LEU A 309 -10.13 -0.38 18.67
N SER A 310 -10.10 0.70 17.88
CA SER A 310 -9.71 2.03 18.35
C SER A 310 -10.58 2.48 19.53
N ALA A 311 -11.91 2.40 19.40
CA ALA A 311 -12.85 2.76 20.45
C ALA A 311 -12.72 1.86 21.70
N GLY A 312 -12.62 0.54 21.49
CA GLY A 312 -12.51 -0.45 22.57
C GLY A 312 -11.24 -0.31 23.39
N ARG A 313 -10.10 0.00 22.76
CA ARG A 313 -8.83 0.26 23.46
C ARG A 313 -8.85 1.58 24.21
N ARG A 314 -9.40 2.64 23.60
CA ARG A 314 -9.56 3.94 24.28
C ARG A 314 -10.41 3.82 25.54
N ALA A 315 -11.52 3.08 25.48
CA ALA A 315 -12.38 2.84 26.63
C ALA A 315 -11.65 2.17 27.80
N ARG A 316 -10.51 1.51 27.54
CA ARG A 316 -9.64 0.86 28.53
C ARG A 316 -8.39 1.67 28.88
N GLY A 317 -8.28 2.91 28.40
CA GLY A 317 -7.12 3.78 28.64
C GLY A 317 -5.84 3.37 27.90
N ALA A 318 -5.93 2.52 26.86
CA ALA A 318 -4.79 2.11 26.05
C ALA A 318 -4.79 2.84 24.69
N SER A 319 -3.61 3.17 24.17
CA SER A 319 -3.50 3.79 22.85
C SER A 319 -3.72 2.79 21.73
N PHE A 320 -4.23 3.31 20.61
CA PHE A 320 -4.36 2.62 19.33
C PHE A 320 -4.00 3.57 18.20
N VAL A 321 -3.16 3.13 17.28
CA VAL A 321 -2.90 3.85 16.02
C VAL A 321 -2.89 2.87 14.88
N ALA A 322 -3.61 3.21 13.82
CA ALA A 322 -3.52 2.52 12.56
C ALA A 322 -2.74 3.39 11.55
N VAL A 323 -1.80 2.80 10.85
CA VAL A 323 -1.04 3.42 9.76
C VAL A 323 -1.15 2.53 8.53
N ALA A 324 -1.36 3.12 7.36
CA ALA A 324 -1.41 2.38 6.11
C ALA A 324 -0.60 3.05 5.01
N SER A 325 -0.17 2.27 4.02
CA SER A 325 0.39 2.83 2.78
C SER A 325 -0.66 3.68 2.08
N SER A 326 -0.26 4.81 1.50
CA SER A 326 -1.19 5.63 0.72
C SER A 326 -1.59 4.96 -0.60
N GLY A 327 -0.76 4.07 -1.15
CA GLY A 327 -0.95 3.47 -2.47
C GLY A 327 0.08 3.97 -3.48
N ASN A 328 0.15 3.30 -4.63
CA ASN A 328 1.19 3.54 -5.64
C ASN A 328 0.59 3.89 -7.01
N PHE A 329 -0.57 4.57 -7.02
CA PHE A 329 -1.41 4.77 -8.20
C PHE A 329 -1.38 6.20 -8.75
N GLY A 330 -0.53 7.07 -8.20
CA GLY A 330 -0.42 8.48 -8.60
C GLY A 330 -1.65 9.33 -8.24
N LEU A 331 -2.51 8.86 -7.33
CA LEU A 331 -3.77 9.52 -7.01
C LEU A 331 -3.59 10.77 -6.15
N GLY A 332 -4.40 11.80 -6.40
CA GLY A 332 -4.46 13.00 -5.56
C GLY A 332 -5.04 12.78 -4.15
N TYR A 333 -5.28 11.53 -3.76
CA TYR A 333 -5.80 11.11 -2.46
C TYR A 333 -5.28 9.70 -2.14
N ALA A 334 -5.23 9.34 -0.85
CA ALA A 334 -4.82 8.02 -0.42
C ALA A 334 -5.86 6.96 -0.83
N THR A 335 -5.40 5.76 -1.19
CA THR A 335 -6.22 4.57 -1.36
C THR A 335 -6.50 3.91 0.00
N ALA A 336 -7.66 3.26 0.14
CA ALA A 336 -7.97 2.47 1.33
C ALA A 336 -6.88 1.39 1.62
N PRO A 337 -6.55 1.08 2.89
CA PRO A 337 -7.14 1.63 4.10
C PRO A 337 -6.55 2.98 4.52
N GLY A 338 -5.53 3.50 3.84
CA GLY A 338 -4.97 4.84 4.10
C GLY A 338 -6.00 5.96 3.97
N ALA A 339 -7.01 5.79 3.11
CA ALA A 339 -8.13 6.71 2.97
C ALA A 339 -9.09 6.75 4.18
N PHE A 340 -9.01 5.80 5.12
CA PHE A 340 -9.94 5.75 6.24
C PHE A 340 -9.66 6.91 7.18
N GLY A 341 -10.70 7.57 7.68
CA GLY A 341 -10.52 8.65 8.65
C GLY A 341 -9.71 8.22 9.89
N ASP A 342 -9.72 6.94 10.25
CA ASP A 342 -9.13 6.48 11.52
C ASP A 342 -7.73 5.90 11.32
N VAL A 343 -7.16 6.11 10.13
CA VAL A 343 -5.87 5.58 9.70
C VAL A 343 -4.99 6.74 9.25
N ILE A 344 -3.73 6.74 9.64
CA ILE A 344 -2.73 7.67 9.11
C ILE A 344 -2.22 7.10 7.79
N SER A 345 -2.40 7.81 6.69
CA SER A 345 -1.82 7.43 5.40
C SER A 345 -0.35 7.84 5.30
N ALA A 346 0.49 6.88 4.89
CA ALA A 346 1.91 7.06 4.67
C ALA A 346 2.21 7.02 3.17
N GLY A 347 2.51 8.19 2.61
CA GLY A 347 3.09 8.35 1.29
C GLY A 347 4.61 8.33 1.37
N LEU A 348 5.28 8.58 0.25
CA LEU A 348 6.73 8.50 0.21
C LEU A 348 7.44 9.58 -0.59
N TYR A 349 8.72 9.72 -0.26
CA TYR A 349 9.70 10.50 -0.99
C TYR A 349 10.98 9.69 -1.24
N GLY A 350 11.80 10.15 -2.20
CA GLY A 350 13.15 9.64 -2.45
C GLY A 350 14.18 10.14 -1.44
N TRP A 351 15.35 9.50 -1.32
CA TRP A 351 16.38 9.90 -0.33
C TRP A 351 16.83 11.37 -0.40
N ASP A 352 16.62 12.03 -1.53
CA ASP A 352 16.84 13.47 -1.76
C ASP A 352 15.70 14.37 -1.26
N ARG A 353 14.72 13.78 -0.56
CA ARG A 353 13.49 14.41 -0.03
C ARG A 353 12.57 14.99 -1.10
N ARG A 354 12.66 14.52 -2.35
CA ARG A 354 11.73 14.90 -3.43
C ARG A 354 10.59 13.88 -3.55
N PRO A 355 9.41 14.30 -4.05
CA PRO A 355 8.35 13.36 -4.42
C PRO A 355 8.91 12.30 -5.35
N ALA A 356 8.59 11.04 -5.08
CA ALA A 356 9.04 9.97 -5.96
C ALA A 356 8.29 10.04 -7.29
N THR A 357 9.06 10.04 -8.39
CA THR A 357 8.54 10.10 -9.74
C THR A 357 8.94 8.86 -10.54
N ASP A 358 8.16 8.54 -11.57
CA ASP A 358 8.52 7.52 -12.54
C ASP A 358 9.52 8.06 -13.59
N ALA A 359 9.77 7.28 -14.64
CA ALA A 359 10.69 7.65 -15.71
C ALA A 359 10.22 8.88 -16.52
N ASP A 360 8.93 9.17 -16.51
CA ASP A 360 8.31 10.29 -17.22
C ASP A 360 8.13 11.52 -16.30
N GLY A 361 8.66 11.46 -15.07
CA GLY A 361 8.58 12.54 -14.08
C GLY A 361 7.21 12.65 -13.40
N GLN A 362 6.32 11.66 -13.54
CA GLN A 362 5.02 11.65 -12.89
C GLN A 362 5.12 11.13 -11.46
N VAL A 363 4.48 11.82 -10.52
CA VAL A 363 4.38 11.39 -9.12
C VAL A 363 3.53 10.13 -9.06
N TRP A 364 4.12 9.03 -8.61
CA TRP A 364 3.45 7.73 -8.55
C TRP A 364 2.92 7.30 -7.17
N PRO A 365 3.44 7.80 -6.02
CA PRO A 365 2.75 7.56 -4.75
C PRO A 365 1.41 8.28 -4.75
N ASP A 366 0.42 7.69 -4.10
CA ASP A 366 -0.82 8.39 -3.81
C ASP A 366 -0.56 9.48 -2.76
N ALA A 367 -1.33 10.57 -2.81
CA ALA A 367 -1.26 11.61 -1.80
C ALA A 367 -1.57 11.05 -0.40
N ALA A 368 -0.95 11.62 0.64
CA ALA A 368 -0.99 11.07 1.98
C ALA A 368 -1.04 12.16 3.07
N ASP A 369 -1.28 11.75 4.31
CA ASP A 369 -1.18 12.59 5.49
C ASP A 369 0.29 12.90 5.84
N VAL A 370 1.17 11.91 5.61
CA VAL A 370 2.59 11.99 5.94
C VAL A 370 3.40 11.33 4.84
N ASN A 371 4.38 12.05 4.26
CA ASN A 371 5.34 11.48 3.32
C ASN A 371 6.66 11.18 4.04
N VAL A 372 7.14 9.94 3.98
CA VAL A 372 8.42 9.52 4.60
C VAL A 372 9.35 8.87 3.56
N ALA A 373 10.61 8.63 3.90
CA ALA A 373 11.50 7.93 2.99
C ALA A 373 10.92 6.55 2.65
N GLY A 374 10.78 6.25 1.36
CA GLY A 374 10.18 5.01 0.88
C GLY A 374 10.81 4.45 -0.40
N GLU A 375 11.91 5.04 -0.86
CA GLU A 375 12.60 4.61 -2.08
C GLU A 375 13.95 3.94 -1.84
N TRP A 376 14.19 2.91 -2.66
CA TRP A 376 15.41 2.15 -2.81
C TRP A 376 16.10 1.85 -1.48
N PHE A 377 15.49 0.91 -0.77
CA PHE A 377 16.10 0.22 0.34
C PHE A 377 16.87 -1.00 -0.13
N THR A 378 17.83 -1.45 0.67
CA THR A 378 18.49 -2.73 0.50
C THR A 378 18.67 -3.42 1.85
N LEU A 379 18.68 -4.75 1.84
CA LEU A 379 19.04 -5.58 2.98
C LEU A 379 20.14 -6.52 2.53
N SER A 380 21.17 -6.69 3.35
CA SER A 380 22.24 -7.62 3.02
C SER A 380 21.73 -9.07 2.99
N PRO A 381 22.35 -9.95 2.18
CA PRO A 381 22.09 -11.39 2.21
C PRO A 381 22.11 -12.00 3.61
N ALA A 382 23.09 -11.59 4.43
CA ALA A 382 23.23 -12.06 5.81
C ALA A 382 22.05 -11.63 6.70
N GLN A 383 21.53 -10.41 6.52
CA GLN A 383 20.33 -9.97 7.23
C GLN A 383 19.10 -10.77 6.81
N LEU A 384 18.87 -10.94 5.50
CA LEU A 384 17.71 -11.69 5.01
C LEU A 384 17.73 -13.14 5.52
N GLN A 385 18.89 -13.80 5.46
CA GLN A 385 19.05 -15.17 5.97
C GLN A 385 18.82 -15.25 7.49
N ARG A 386 19.41 -14.33 8.27
CA ARG A 386 19.21 -14.26 9.72
C ARG A 386 17.74 -14.03 10.06
N TYR A 387 17.09 -13.10 9.38
CA TYR A 387 15.69 -12.75 9.65
C TYR A 387 14.73 -13.90 9.38
N CYS A 388 14.95 -14.63 8.29
CA CYS A 388 14.26 -15.88 7.99
C CYS A 388 14.42 -16.92 9.11
N ARG A 389 15.65 -17.17 9.59
CA ARG A 389 15.92 -18.13 10.68
C ARG A 389 15.32 -17.73 12.03
N ASP A 390 15.35 -16.43 12.35
CA ASP A 390 14.94 -15.93 13.67
C ASP A 390 13.42 -15.70 13.77
N GLY A 391 12.77 -15.30 12.68
CA GLY A 391 11.33 -14.99 12.64
C GLY A 391 10.45 -16.15 12.18
N GLY A 392 11.03 -17.18 11.57
CA GLY A 392 10.28 -18.32 11.04
C GLY A 392 9.44 -17.99 9.79
N THR A 393 9.65 -16.82 9.19
CA THR A 393 9.08 -16.46 7.89
C THR A 393 10.15 -15.75 7.07
N CYS A 394 10.30 -16.20 5.83
CA CYS A 394 11.37 -15.81 4.94
C CYS A 394 10.82 -14.87 3.87
N VAL A 395 11.58 -13.82 3.53
CA VAL A 395 11.27 -12.97 2.37
C VAL A 395 11.16 -13.83 1.10
N THR A 396 11.93 -14.90 1.04
CA THR A 396 11.93 -15.90 -0.01
C THR A 396 12.57 -17.17 0.53
N ASP A 397 12.11 -18.34 0.09
CA ASP A 397 12.53 -19.63 0.67
C ASP A 397 13.99 -19.98 0.32
N ASP A 398 14.44 -19.58 -0.87
CA ASP A 398 15.79 -19.89 -1.34
C ASP A 398 16.89 -19.03 -0.71
N VAL A 399 16.54 -18.02 0.10
CA VAL A 399 17.52 -17.18 0.82
C VAL A 399 18.35 -17.99 1.83
N LEU A 400 17.82 -19.13 2.29
CA LEU A 400 18.56 -20.02 3.19
C LEU A 400 19.66 -20.79 2.45
N THR A 401 19.44 -21.10 1.17
CA THR A 401 20.32 -21.95 0.37
C THR A 401 21.21 -21.19 -0.61
N ALA A 402 20.77 -20.01 -1.06
CA ALA A 402 21.46 -19.18 -2.05
C ALA A 402 21.36 -17.67 -1.68
N PRO A 403 21.82 -17.26 -0.48
CA PRO A 403 21.70 -15.87 -0.02
C PRO A 403 22.40 -14.86 -0.95
N GLU A 404 23.49 -15.25 -1.61
CA GLU A 404 24.28 -14.41 -2.52
C GLU A 404 23.48 -13.89 -3.73
N ARG A 405 22.42 -14.59 -4.16
CA ARG A 405 21.51 -14.08 -5.22
C ARG A 405 20.85 -12.76 -4.85
N TYR A 406 20.79 -12.44 -3.56
CA TYR A 406 20.16 -11.24 -3.03
C TYR A 406 21.17 -10.13 -2.69
N GLY A 407 22.43 -10.25 -3.12
CA GLY A 407 23.47 -9.24 -2.87
C GLY A 407 23.17 -7.85 -3.44
N THR A 408 22.35 -7.79 -4.50
CA THR A 408 21.92 -6.56 -5.17
C THR A 408 20.41 -6.34 -5.03
N PHE A 409 19.78 -6.99 -4.05
CA PHE A 409 18.36 -6.86 -3.79
C PHE A 409 18.03 -5.47 -3.29
N SER A 410 17.16 -4.76 -4.02
CA SER A 410 16.65 -3.47 -3.62
C SER A 410 15.15 -3.39 -3.78
N TYR A 411 14.54 -2.54 -2.96
CA TYR A 411 13.08 -2.42 -2.90
C TYR A 411 12.59 -1.01 -2.62
N ARG A 412 11.39 -0.66 -3.10
CA ARG A 412 10.73 0.64 -2.86
C ARG A 412 9.21 0.53 -2.89
N GLY A 413 8.51 1.51 -2.32
CA GLY A 413 7.05 1.55 -2.32
C GLY A 413 6.47 2.15 -1.05
N THR A 414 5.22 2.62 -1.11
CA THR A 414 4.52 3.17 0.07
C THR A 414 4.32 2.11 1.15
N SER A 415 4.35 0.83 0.78
CA SER A 415 4.43 -0.33 1.66
C SER A 415 5.68 -0.38 2.54
N PHE A 416 6.73 0.42 2.27
CA PHE A 416 7.92 0.55 3.12
C PHE A 416 8.00 1.90 3.85
N ALA A 417 7.27 2.90 3.35
CA ALA A 417 7.02 4.14 4.07
C ALA A 417 6.09 3.94 5.29
N ALA A 418 4.98 3.21 5.09
CA ALA A 418 4.05 2.87 6.17
C ALA A 418 4.70 2.21 7.40
N PRO A 419 5.52 1.15 7.27
CA PRO A 419 6.18 0.53 8.41
C PRO A 419 7.21 1.46 9.05
N THR A 420 7.93 2.27 8.26
CA THR A 420 8.85 3.30 8.80
C THR A 420 8.11 4.28 9.72
N LEU A 421 6.96 4.80 9.29
CA LEU A 421 6.14 5.68 10.13
C LEU A 421 5.54 4.93 11.33
N SER A 422 5.07 3.70 11.13
CA SER A 422 4.48 2.87 12.19
C SER A 422 5.48 2.61 13.32
N LEU A 423 6.73 2.29 12.97
CA LEU A 423 7.79 2.06 13.94
C LEU A 423 8.17 3.34 14.69
N PHE A 424 8.26 4.48 14.00
CA PHE A 424 8.49 5.76 14.66
C PHE A 424 7.41 6.00 15.73
N LEU A 425 6.14 5.84 15.36
CA LEU A 425 5.02 6.00 16.29
C LEU A 425 5.08 4.98 17.43
N ALA A 426 5.41 3.71 17.16
CA ALA A 426 5.53 2.69 18.20
C ALA A 426 6.68 2.98 19.17
N LEU A 427 7.76 3.61 18.73
CA LEU A 427 8.88 4.02 19.61
C LEU A 427 8.56 5.30 20.40
N GLN A 428 7.64 6.13 19.88
CA GLN A 428 7.22 7.40 20.49
C GLN A 428 5.95 7.32 21.32
N GLN A 429 5.15 6.27 21.17
CA GLN A 429 3.85 6.20 21.81
C GLN A 429 3.96 6.29 23.32
N GLY A 430 3.23 7.28 23.81
CA GLY A 430 2.95 7.66 25.18
C GLY A 430 2.00 8.86 25.11
N PRO A 431 1.12 9.07 26.10
CA PRO A 431 0.05 10.09 26.10
C PRO A 431 0.51 11.55 26.00
N ALA A 432 1.81 11.81 25.83
CA ALA A 432 2.43 13.13 25.86
C ALA A 432 3.15 13.52 24.56
N ASN A 433 2.98 12.81 23.43
CA ASN A 433 3.62 13.21 22.17
C ASN A 433 2.92 14.45 21.59
N PRO A 434 3.55 15.65 21.60
CA PRO A 434 2.89 16.88 21.21
C PRO A 434 2.72 17.01 19.69
N CYS A 435 3.36 16.17 18.88
CA CYS A 435 3.21 16.17 17.42
C CYS A 435 2.01 15.42 16.92
N PHE A 436 1.40 14.62 17.77
CA PHE A 436 0.24 13.86 17.40
C PHE A 436 -0.85 14.07 18.44
N THR A 437 -1.99 14.59 18.00
CA THR A 437 -3.15 14.68 18.89
C THR A 437 -3.84 13.33 18.95
N ASN A 438 -4.31 12.98 20.14
CA ASN A 438 -5.27 11.91 20.30
C ASN A 438 -6.60 12.39 19.68
N SER A 439 -6.83 12.06 18.40
CA SER A 439 -8.16 12.16 17.82
C SER A 439 -9.01 11.06 18.45
N GLY A 440 -10.33 11.24 18.54
CA GLY A 440 -11.28 10.20 18.96
C GLY A 440 -11.25 8.92 18.11
N THR A 441 -10.23 8.73 17.28
CA THR A 441 -9.99 7.61 16.39
C THR A 441 -8.53 7.12 16.38
N GLY A 442 -7.59 7.80 17.05
CA GLY A 442 -6.17 7.41 17.13
C GLY A 442 -5.26 8.62 17.36
N TYR A 443 -3.99 8.53 16.94
CA TYR A 443 -3.10 9.68 16.88
C TYR A 443 -3.11 10.27 15.46
N ARG A 444 -3.13 11.59 15.32
CA ARG A 444 -3.03 12.28 14.02
C ARG A 444 -2.03 13.43 14.07
N PRO A 445 -1.33 13.75 12.98
CA PRO A 445 -0.41 14.89 12.94
C PRO A 445 -1.09 16.21 13.37
N VAL A 446 -0.39 17.03 14.14
CA VAL A 446 -0.85 18.38 14.50
C VAL A 446 -0.70 19.32 13.30
N GLY A 447 -1.79 19.45 12.55
CA GLY A 447 -1.88 20.22 11.32
C GLY A 447 -2.54 19.37 10.23
N LYS A 448 -3.61 19.87 9.61
CA LYS A 448 -4.20 19.17 8.45
C LYS A 448 -3.26 19.34 7.27
N ALA A 449 -2.43 18.33 7.06
CA ALA A 449 -1.91 17.97 5.76
C ALA A 449 -3.12 17.84 4.80
N THR A 450 -3.40 18.85 3.97
CA THR A 450 -4.37 18.70 2.86
C THR A 450 -3.78 17.69 1.91
N ALA A 451 -4.39 16.51 1.75
CA ALA A 451 -3.92 15.46 0.85
C ALA A 451 -3.53 16.09 -0.51
N SER A 452 -2.23 16.18 -0.74
CA SER A 452 -1.68 16.84 -1.91
C SER A 452 -0.31 16.25 -2.18
N HIS A 453 -0.05 16.00 -3.46
CA HIS A 453 1.26 15.59 -3.97
C HIS A 453 2.37 16.62 -3.71
N SER A 454 2.00 17.87 -3.37
CA SER A 454 2.96 18.94 -3.09
C SER A 454 3.39 19.01 -1.63
N GLN A 455 2.92 18.11 -0.76
CA GLN A 455 3.36 18.15 0.63
C GLN A 455 4.86 17.90 0.74
N PRO A 456 5.58 18.78 1.48
CA PRO A 456 7.00 18.58 1.70
C PRO A 456 7.25 17.26 2.43
N ALA A 457 8.45 16.70 2.24
CA ALA A 457 8.94 15.57 3.00
C ALA A 457 8.69 15.78 4.50
N PHE A 458 8.10 14.78 5.17
CA PHE A 458 7.95 14.85 6.62
C PHE A 458 9.33 14.73 7.25
N ASP A 459 9.77 15.83 7.84
CA ASP A 459 11.00 15.86 8.62
C ASP A 459 10.65 15.49 10.06
N PHE A 460 10.92 14.24 10.43
CA PHE A 460 10.66 13.73 11.78
C PHE A 460 11.33 14.57 12.86
N LYS A 461 12.54 15.07 12.60
CA LYS A 461 13.30 15.90 13.53
C LYS A 461 12.69 17.28 13.68
N GLN A 462 12.33 17.92 12.58
CA GLN A 462 11.67 19.22 12.60
C GLN A 462 10.29 19.12 13.24
N ALA A 463 9.49 18.11 12.88
CA ALA A 463 8.20 17.86 13.49
C ALA A 463 8.38 17.76 15.00
N TRP A 464 9.21 16.82 15.48
CA TRP A 464 9.46 16.61 16.90
C TRP A 464 9.91 17.88 17.65
N THR A 465 10.93 18.57 17.12
CA THR A 465 11.48 19.78 17.76
C THR A 465 10.47 20.93 17.81
N THR A 466 9.63 21.08 16.79
CA THR A 466 8.57 22.10 16.76
C THR A 466 7.49 21.82 17.82
N CYS A 467 7.18 20.55 18.07
CA CYS A 467 6.16 20.17 19.02
C CYS A 467 6.65 20.23 20.48
N GLU A 468 7.90 19.83 20.75
CA GLU A 468 8.51 19.97 22.08
C GLU A 468 8.92 21.42 22.40
N GLY A 469 8.97 22.30 21.40
CA GLY A 469 9.36 23.71 21.52
C GLY A 469 8.36 24.63 22.23
N LYS A 470 7.24 24.10 22.75
CA LYS A 470 6.49 24.81 23.81
C LYS A 470 7.07 24.35 25.15
N PRO A 471 7.73 25.23 25.92
CA PRO A 471 8.17 24.86 27.25
C PRO A 471 6.96 24.38 28.05
N MET A 472 7.10 23.21 28.69
CA MET A 472 6.15 22.74 29.70
C MET A 472 6.03 23.76 30.84
#